data_AF-A0A2S8WBD7-F1
#
_entry.id   AF-A0A2S8WBD7-F1
#
_cell.length_a   1.000
_cell.length_b   1.000
_cell.length_c   1.000
_cell.angle_alpha   90.00
_cell.angle_beta   90.00
_cell.angle_gamma   90.00
#
_symmetry.space_group_name_H-M   'P 1'
#
loop_
_entity.id
_entity.type
_entity.pdbx_description
1 polymer ?
#
loop_
_entity_poly.entity_id
_entity_poly.type
_entity_poly.pdbx_seq_one_letter_code
_entity_poly.pdbx_strand_id
1 'polypeptide(L)'
;MTEETTAGEQRSTERLALAIVETCVRNTGLETLHAGTFPRSAAGDYTDVTVVTPYGDIPWTKVSRISDDEMRTLMIEVVDRVFTYLNFPEELAGVRTATTAWDRPRLNADLMKTVRGRQVGREFGELDPDPT
;
A
#
# COMPACT_ATOMS: atom_id res chain seq x y z
N MET A 1 -23.66 -1.02 -20.68
CA MET A 1 -24.81 -0.58 -19.87
C MET A 1 -24.32 -0.67 -18.44
N THR A 2 -23.64 0.37 -17.96
CA THR A 2 -23.05 0.39 -16.62
C THR A 2 -24.18 0.54 -15.62
N GLU A 3 -24.37 -0.49 -14.79
CA GLU A 3 -25.24 -0.40 -13.61
C GLU A 3 -24.79 0.80 -12.77
N GLU A 4 -25.73 1.68 -12.45
CA GLU A 4 -25.49 2.85 -11.64
C GLU A 4 -25.19 2.37 -10.20
N THR A 5 -23.91 2.19 -9.90
CA THR A 5 -23.45 1.78 -8.57
C THR A 5 -24.00 2.74 -7.54
N THR A 6 -24.66 2.22 -6.51
CA THR A 6 -25.24 3.09 -5.47
C THR A 6 -24.13 3.82 -4.73
N ALA A 7 -24.40 5.03 -4.24
CA ALA A 7 -23.41 5.79 -3.47
C ALA A 7 -22.90 5.03 -2.22
N GLY A 8 -23.69 4.08 -1.69
CA GLY A 8 -23.29 3.21 -0.59
C GLY A 8 -22.26 2.15 -0.99
N GLU A 9 -22.44 1.53 -2.15
CA GLU A 9 -21.49 0.57 -2.73
C GLU A 9 -20.19 1.28 -3.07
N GLN A 10 -20.25 2.46 -3.70
CA GLN A 10 -19.06 3.24 -4.04
C GLN A 10 -18.21 3.58 -2.80
N ARG A 11 -18.83 4.10 -1.73
CA ARG A 11 -18.13 4.36 -0.46
C ARG A 11 -17.55 3.10 0.18
N SER A 12 -18.19 1.94 -0.01
CA SER A 12 -17.68 0.67 0.49
C SER A 12 -16.44 0.24 -0.30
N THR A 13 -16.45 0.42 -1.62
CA THR A 13 -15.29 0.17 -2.49
C THR A 13 -14.13 1.12 -2.20
N GLU A 14 -14.39 2.41 -1.95
CA GLU A 14 -13.38 3.38 -1.53
C GLU A 14 -12.67 2.93 -0.23
N ARG A 15 -13.44 2.55 0.78
CA ARG A 15 -12.91 2.04 2.04
C ARG A 15 -12.11 0.75 1.86
N LEU A 16 -12.58 -0.14 0.99
CA LEU A 16 -11.88 -1.37 0.67
C LEU A 16 -10.54 -1.08 -0.03
N ALA A 17 -10.52 -0.17 -0.99
CA ALA A 17 -9.29 0.24 -1.68
C ALA A 17 -8.26 0.80 -0.69
N LEU A 18 -8.68 1.71 0.19
CA LEU A 18 -7.83 2.27 1.24
C LEU A 18 -7.28 1.16 2.15
N ALA A 19 -8.13 0.25 2.62
CA ALA A 19 -7.71 -0.84 3.51
C ALA A 19 -6.74 -1.82 2.83
N ILE A 20 -6.96 -2.15 1.56
CA ILE A 20 -6.05 -2.98 0.75
C ILE A 20 -4.70 -2.28 0.63
N VAL A 21 -4.68 -1.00 0.25
CA VAL A 21 -3.42 -0.29 0.03
C VAL A 21 -2.65 -0.09 1.33
N GLU A 22 -3.33 0.27 2.41
CA GLU A 22 -2.72 0.36 3.73
C GLU A 22 -2.09 -0.97 4.16
N THR A 23 -2.85 -2.06 4.09
CA THR A 23 -2.43 -3.37 4.60
C THR A 23 -1.42 -4.07 3.70
N CYS A 24 -1.62 -4.01 2.37
CA CYS A 24 -0.90 -4.81 1.40
C CYS A 24 0.21 -4.06 0.65
N VAL A 25 0.27 -2.72 0.78
CA VAL A 25 1.30 -1.90 0.11
C VAL A 25 2.05 -1.06 1.13
N ARG A 26 1.37 -0.17 1.86
CA ARG A 26 2.03 0.78 2.78
C ARG A 26 2.71 0.05 3.93
N ASN A 27 1.98 -0.83 4.62
CA ASN A 27 2.47 -1.57 5.79
C ASN A 27 3.33 -2.79 5.40
N THR A 28 4.24 -2.59 4.44
CA THR A 28 5.16 -3.62 3.95
C THR A 28 6.60 -3.11 4.04
N GLY A 29 7.54 -3.79 3.39
CA GLY A 29 8.92 -3.31 3.26
C GLY A 29 9.05 -1.93 2.63
N LEU A 30 8.00 -1.42 1.96
CA LEU A 30 7.95 -0.04 1.47
C LEU A 30 8.14 0.99 2.60
N GLU A 31 7.56 0.75 3.78
CA GLU A 31 7.76 1.63 4.93
C GLU A 31 9.22 1.64 5.38
N THR A 32 9.88 0.48 5.36
CA THR A 32 11.31 0.38 5.71
C THR A 32 12.19 1.14 4.73
N LEU A 33 11.87 1.08 3.43
CA LEU A 33 12.58 1.87 2.41
C LEU A 33 12.39 3.38 2.61
N HIS A 34 11.24 3.79 3.14
CA HIS A 34 10.89 5.18 3.38
C HIS A 34 11.43 5.73 4.71
N ALA A 35 11.55 4.90 5.74
CA ALA A 35 11.96 5.29 7.09
C ALA A 35 13.43 5.70 7.24
N GLY A 36 14.17 5.90 6.14
CA GLY A 36 15.54 6.39 6.17
C GLY A 36 15.64 7.81 6.75
N THR A 37 16.82 8.17 7.28
CA THR A 37 17.05 9.55 7.74
C THR A 37 17.09 10.50 6.56
N PHE A 38 16.15 11.45 6.54
CA PHE A 38 16.11 12.50 5.53
C PHE A 38 16.97 13.70 5.96
N PRO A 39 17.97 14.11 5.18
CA PRO A 39 18.78 15.28 5.46
C PRO A 39 17.95 16.56 5.29
N ARG A 40 18.44 17.66 5.87
CA ARG A 40 17.90 18.99 5.61
C ARG A 40 18.83 19.74 4.68
N SER A 41 18.24 20.49 3.76
CA SER A 41 18.94 21.41 2.85
C SER A 41 18.84 22.83 3.39
N ALA A 42 19.94 23.59 3.38
CA ALA A 42 19.94 25.01 3.69
C ALA A 42 19.43 25.84 2.49
N ALA A 43 19.72 25.40 1.26
CA ALA A 43 19.20 26.00 0.03
C ALA A 43 17.70 25.71 -0.21
N GLY A 44 17.18 24.63 0.38
CA GLY A 44 15.79 24.16 0.22
C GLY A 44 15.55 23.30 -1.02
N ASP A 45 16.47 23.32 -2.00
CA ASP A 45 16.40 22.53 -3.23
C ASP A 45 17.32 21.29 -3.21
N TYR A 46 17.99 21.05 -2.09
CA TYR A 46 18.92 19.94 -1.85
C TYR A 46 20.15 19.90 -2.79
N THR A 47 20.46 20.99 -3.48
CA THR A 47 21.70 21.11 -4.27
C THR A 47 22.95 21.16 -3.39
N ASP A 48 22.78 21.51 -2.12
CA ASP A 48 23.80 21.58 -1.06
C ASP A 48 23.94 20.28 -0.24
N VAL A 49 23.22 19.22 -0.60
CA VAL A 49 23.25 17.92 0.10
C VAL A 49 23.93 16.86 -0.77
N THR A 50 24.83 16.09 -0.17
CA THR A 50 25.60 15.03 -0.85
C THR A 50 25.70 13.79 0.03
N VAL A 51 25.64 12.61 -0.59
CA VAL A 51 25.98 11.33 0.03
C VAL A 51 27.43 11.01 -0.29
N VAL A 52 28.27 10.90 0.74
CA VAL A 52 29.68 10.53 0.60
C VAL A 52 29.81 9.02 0.67
N THR A 53 30.47 8.42 -0.31
CA THR A 53 30.77 6.98 -0.34
C THR A 53 32.26 6.76 -0.57
N PRO A 54 32.80 5.56 -0.27
CA PRO A 54 34.18 5.22 -0.64
C PRO A 54 34.48 5.28 -2.15
N TYR A 55 33.45 5.30 -3.00
CA TYR A 55 33.56 5.35 -4.45
C TYR A 55 33.33 6.75 -5.03
N GLY A 56 33.14 7.75 -4.17
CA GLY A 56 32.90 9.14 -4.54
C GLY A 56 31.58 9.70 -3.99
N ASP A 57 31.38 10.96 -4.32
CA ASP A 57 30.26 11.78 -3.85
C ASP A 57 29.08 11.69 -4.82
N ILE A 58 27.88 11.50 -4.27
CA ILE A 58 26.64 11.43 -5.04
C ILE A 58 25.75 12.61 -4.60
N PRO A 59 25.38 13.54 -5.50
CA PRO A 59 24.42 14.59 -5.19
C PRO A 59 23.11 14.00 -4.68
N TRP A 60 22.51 14.59 -3.64
CA TRP A 60 21.28 14.08 -3.04
C TRP A 60 20.14 13.94 -4.07
N THR A 61 20.08 14.84 -5.05
CA THR A 61 19.12 14.84 -6.15
C THR A 61 19.28 13.66 -7.13
N LYS A 62 20.35 12.88 -7.00
CA LYS A 62 20.65 11.69 -7.80
C LYS A 62 20.66 10.39 -6.99
N VAL A 63 20.36 10.46 -5.70
CA VAL A 63 20.26 9.29 -4.84
C VAL A 63 18.93 8.58 -5.09
N SER A 64 18.95 7.25 -5.19
CA SER A 64 17.72 6.45 -5.22
C SER A 64 17.07 6.44 -3.83
N ARG A 65 16.04 7.27 -3.66
CA ARG A 65 15.26 7.42 -2.42
C ARG A 65 13.80 7.73 -2.73
N ILE A 66 12.95 7.72 -1.71
CA ILE A 66 11.56 8.18 -1.76
C ILE A 66 11.37 9.21 -0.65
N SER A 67 11.07 10.47 -0.97
CA SER A 67 10.69 11.50 0.00
C SER A 67 9.28 11.31 0.52
N ASP A 68 8.92 12.04 1.58
CA ASP A 68 7.53 12.08 2.08
C ASP A 68 6.53 12.50 0.99
N ASP A 69 6.87 13.50 0.18
CA ASP A 69 6.02 13.98 -0.91
C ASP A 69 5.92 12.98 -2.07
N GLU A 70 7.04 12.34 -2.42
CA GLU A 70 7.08 11.28 -3.43
C GLU A 70 6.27 10.07 -2.96
N MET A 71 6.42 9.70 -1.69
CA MET A 71 5.67 8.63 -1.06
C MET A 71 4.17 8.94 -1.02
N ARG A 72 3.79 10.16 -0.65
CA ARG A 72 2.38 10.57 -0.65
C ARG A 72 1.78 10.47 -2.05
N THR A 73 2.47 11.01 -3.05
CA THR A 73 2.05 10.96 -4.46
C THR A 73 1.89 9.51 -4.92
N LEU A 74 2.88 8.66 -4.62
CA LEU A 74 2.85 7.23 -4.93
C LEU A 74 1.65 6.54 -4.29
N MET A 75 1.38 6.77 -3.00
CA MET A 75 0.28 6.12 -2.31
C MET A 75 -1.09 6.55 -2.85
N ILE A 76 -1.25 7.84 -3.21
CA ILE A 76 -2.48 8.33 -3.86
C ILE A 76 -2.69 7.62 -5.20
N GLU A 77 -1.66 7.56 -6.05
CA GLU A 77 -1.74 6.86 -7.32
C GLU A 77 -2.11 5.37 -7.13
N VAL A 78 -1.49 4.70 -6.17
CA VAL A 78 -1.78 3.29 -5.88
C VAL A 78 -3.23 3.11 -5.39
N VAL A 79 -3.74 3.98 -4.52
CA VAL A 79 -5.14 3.97 -4.08
C VAL A 79 -6.08 4.13 -5.27
N ASP A 80 -5.85 5.12 -6.14
CA ASP A 80 -6.70 5.38 -7.29
C ASP A 80 -6.70 4.20 -8.27
N ARG A 81 -5.53 3.58 -8.47
CA ARG A 81 -5.40 2.38 -9.32
C ARG A 81 -6.10 1.17 -8.73
N VAL A 82 -5.97 0.91 -7.42
CA VAL A 82 -6.67 -0.20 -6.74
C VAL A 82 -8.17 0.04 -6.77
N PHE A 83 -8.63 1.26 -6.48
CA PHE A 83 -10.04 1.62 -6.56
C PHE A 83 -10.58 1.40 -7.99
N THR A 84 -9.85 1.85 -9.01
CA THR A 84 -10.22 1.59 -10.41
C THR A 84 -10.27 0.10 -10.72
N TYR A 85 -9.29 -0.68 -10.25
CA TYR A 85 -9.26 -2.13 -10.44
C TYR A 85 -10.47 -2.83 -9.78
N LEU A 86 -10.85 -2.42 -8.58
CA LEU A 86 -12.00 -2.99 -7.88
C LEU A 86 -13.33 -2.70 -8.59
N ASN A 87 -13.44 -1.60 -9.34
CA ASN A 87 -14.64 -1.26 -10.11
C ASN A 87 -14.68 -1.97 -11.48
N PHE A 88 -13.53 -2.31 -12.06
CA PHE A 88 -13.43 -2.90 -13.41
C PHE A 88 -12.46 -4.09 -13.47
N PRO A 89 -12.63 -5.13 -12.63
CA PRO A 89 -11.66 -6.20 -12.51
C PRO A 89 -11.57 -7.06 -13.78
N GLU A 90 -12.68 -7.31 -14.47
CA GLU A 90 -12.69 -8.16 -15.68
C GLU A 90 -12.02 -7.47 -16.86
N GLU A 91 -12.25 -6.16 -17.01
CA GLU A 91 -11.62 -5.33 -18.03
C GLU A 91 -10.12 -5.17 -17.78
N LEU A 92 -9.70 -5.10 -16.52
CA LEU A 92 -8.31 -4.84 -16.14
C LEU A 92 -7.48 -6.09 -15.90
N ALA A 93 -8.08 -7.24 -15.58
CA ALA A 93 -7.36 -8.51 -15.37
C ALA A 93 -6.54 -8.94 -16.60
N GLY A 94 -6.97 -8.56 -17.81
CA GLY A 94 -6.30 -8.84 -19.08
C GLY A 94 -5.19 -7.86 -19.46
N VAL A 95 -5.05 -6.73 -18.77
CA VAL A 95 -4.03 -5.70 -19.06
C VAL A 95 -2.69 -6.19 -18.53
N ARG A 96 -2.01 -7.05 -19.31
CA ARG A 96 -0.73 -7.64 -18.91
C ARG A 96 0.41 -6.63 -19.07
N THR A 97 1.06 -6.29 -17.97
CA THR A 97 2.47 -5.89 -17.96
C THR A 97 3.27 -6.98 -17.24
N ALA A 98 4.12 -7.69 -17.99
CA ALA A 98 5.16 -8.61 -17.54
C ALA A 98 4.94 -9.37 -16.19
N THR A 99 3.89 -10.20 -16.09
CA THR A 99 3.65 -11.04 -14.90
C THR A 99 4.51 -12.30 -14.83
N THR A 100 5.40 -12.54 -15.79
CA THR A 100 6.25 -13.75 -15.85
C THR A 100 7.42 -13.73 -14.88
N ALA A 101 7.71 -12.61 -14.21
CA ALA A 101 8.84 -12.46 -13.29
C ALA A 101 8.50 -12.79 -11.82
N TRP A 102 7.23 -13.03 -11.49
CA TRP A 102 6.79 -13.19 -10.10
C TRP A 102 6.44 -14.64 -9.76
N ASP A 103 6.81 -15.07 -8.56
CA ASP A 103 6.40 -16.36 -8.01
C ASP A 103 4.88 -16.44 -7.79
N ARG A 104 4.37 -17.67 -7.68
CA ARG A 104 2.96 -17.89 -7.31
C ARG A 104 2.64 -17.26 -5.93
N PRO A 105 1.49 -16.58 -5.78
CA PRO A 105 1.09 -15.99 -4.50
C PRO A 105 1.02 -17.03 -3.38
N ARG A 106 1.41 -16.62 -2.18
CA ARG A 106 1.31 -17.40 -0.93
C ARG A 106 0.59 -16.58 0.13
N LEU A 107 -0.11 -17.24 1.05
CA LEU A 107 -0.72 -16.58 2.20
C LEU A 107 0.37 -15.95 3.09
N ASN A 108 0.18 -14.70 3.47
CA ASN A 108 1.07 -14.02 4.40
C ASN A 108 0.84 -14.53 5.83
N ALA A 109 1.90 -15.03 6.48
CA ALA A 109 1.79 -15.67 7.79
C ALA A 109 1.31 -14.71 8.90
N ASP A 110 1.74 -13.46 8.89
CA ASP A 110 1.38 -12.48 9.92
C ASP A 110 -0.07 -12.04 9.78
N LEU A 111 -0.52 -11.76 8.54
CA LEU A 111 -1.94 -11.51 8.28
C LEU A 111 -2.82 -12.70 8.70
N MET A 112 -2.35 -13.93 8.47
CA MET A 112 -3.09 -15.13 8.90
C MET A 112 -3.21 -15.26 10.43
N LYS A 113 -2.28 -14.71 11.22
CA LYS A 113 -2.44 -14.65 12.69
C LYS A 113 -3.62 -13.76 13.06
N THR A 114 -3.73 -12.58 12.44
CA THR A 114 -4.85 -11.66 12.65
C THR A 114 -6.18 -12.27 12.19
N VAL A 115 -6.21 -12.93 11.04
CA VAL A 115 -7.41 -13.63 10.54
C VAL A 115 -7.88 -14.68 11.54
N ARG A 116 -6.99 -15.56 11.99
CA ARG A 116 -7.31 -16.63 12.95
C ARG A 116 -7.83 -16.04 14.27
N GLY A 117 -7.18 -15.00 14.79
CA GLY A 117 -7.63 -14.33 16.01
C GLY A 117 -9.05 -13.76 15.89
N ARG A 118 -9.39 -13.15 14.73
CA ARG A 118 -10.74 -12.62 14.48
C ARG A 118 -11.79 -13.70 14.30
N GLN A 119 -11.44 -14.83 13.67
CA GLN A 119 -12.37 -15.96 13.52
C GLN A 119 -12.75 -16.54 14.88
N VAL A 120 -11.75 -16.79 15.73
CA VAL A 120 -11.95 -17.28 17.10
C VAL A 120 -12.81 -16.30 17.90
N GLY A 121 -12.55 -14.99 17.83
CA GLY A 121 -13.37 -14.00 18.52
C GLY A 121 -14.83 -13.94 18.06
N ARG A 122 -15.13 -14.22 16.79
CA ARG A 122 -16.51 -14.33 16.29
C ARG A 122 -17.21 -15.57 16.83
N GLU A 123 -16.54 -16.71 16.82
CA GLU A 123 -17.09 -17.97 17.35
C GLU A 123 -17.40 -17.85 18.85
N PHE A 124 -16.54 -17.19 19.64
CA PHE A 124 -16.82 -16.94 21.06
C PHE A 124 -17.89 -15.88 21.32
N GLY A 125 -17.98 -14.85 20.46
CA GLY A 125 -19.03 -13.83 20.57
C GLY A 125 -20.42 -14.32 20.16
N GLU A 126 -20.50 -15.41 19.39
CA GLU A 126 -21.77 -16.05 19.00
C GLU A 126 -22.23 -17.12 20.02
N LEU A 127 -21.35 -17.52 20.95
CA LEU A 127 -21.63 -18.49 22.01
C LEU A 127 -22.17 -17.87 23.32
N ASP A 128 -22.40 -16.55 23.37
CA ASP A 128 -23.00 -15.88 24.54
C ASP A 128 -24.42 -15.34 24.25
N PRO A 129 -25.45 -16.22 24.18
CA PRO A 129 -26.84 -15.79 24.24
C PRO A 129 -27.30 -15.67 25.70
N ASP A 130 -27.19 -14.45 26.24
CA ASP A 130 -27.88 -13.88 27.41
C ASP A 130 -27.77 -14.61 28.78
N PRO A 131 -27.21 -13.98 29.83
CA PRO A 131 -27.44 -14.44 31.19
C PRO A 131 -28.85 -14.00 31.65
N THR A 132 -29.74 -14.98 31.77
CA THR A 132 -31.04 -14.88 32.48
C THR A 132 -30.98 -14.15 33.81
#